data_AF-A0A2K3L5E5-F1
#
_entry.id   AF-A0A2K3L5E5-F1
#
_cell.length_a   1.000
_cell.length_b   1.000
_cell.length_c   1.000
_cell.angle_alpha   90.00
_cell.angle_beta   90.00
_cell.angle_gamma   90.00
#
_symmetry.space_group_name_H-M   'P 1'
#
loop_
_entity.id
_entity.type
_entity.pdbx_description
1 polymer ?
#
loop_
_entity_poly.entity_id
_entity_poly.type
_entity_poly.pdbx_seq_one_letter_code
_entity_poly.pdbx_strand_id
1 'polypeptide(L)'
;MSRILTLRVSVELVEGSSYFGLPLPFSISTLIWIEVLVIGYIEFQRNAELDPEKRLYPGGKFFDPLGLASDPEEKERLQLAEIKHSRLAMIVFLIFAIQAAVTGKGPIGFIATFNQ
;
A
#
# COMPACT_ATOMS: atom_id res chain seq x y z
N MET A 1 15.76 26.74 -7.71
CA MET A 1 14.70 25.76 -7.40
C MET A 1 15.18 24.30 -7.43
N SER A 2 16.03 23.90 -8.39
CA SER A 2 16.57 22.53 -8.49
C SER A 2 17.41 22.07 -7.27
N ARG A 3 18.18 22.95 -6.62
CA ARG A 3 19.03 22.60 -5.45
C ARG A 3 18.28 22.21 -4.17
N ILE A 4 17.03 22.66 -3.97
CA ILE A 4 16.28 22.40 -2.72
C ILE A 4 15.68 20.99 -2.72
N LEU A 5 15.27 20.50 -3.90
CA LEU A 5 14.73 19.15 -4.06
C LEU A 5 15.84 18.08 -3.92
N THR A 6 17.02 18.35 -4.49
CA THR A 6 18.19 17.45 -4.38
C THR A 6 18.69 17.31 -2.94
N LEU A 7 18.60 18.36 -2.12
CA LEU A 7 19.04 18.31 -0.72
C LEU A 7 18.08 17.53 0.18
N ARG A 8 16.77 17.54 -0.07
CA ARG A 8 15.79 16.79 0.74
C ARG A 8 15.91 15.27 0.55
N VAL A 9 16.16 14.81 -0.68
CA VAL A 9 16.28 13.37 -0.99
C VAL A 9 17.52 12.75 -0.36
N SER A 10 18.66 13.47 -0.30
CA SER A 10 19.88 12.95 0.33
C SER A 10 19.80 12.85 1.85
N VAL A 11 19.00 13.67 2.52
CA VAL A 11 18.87 13.65 3.99
C VAL A 11 18.09 12.41 4.46
N GLU A 12 17.02 12.01 3.77
CA GLU A 12 16.26 10.80 4.11
C GLU A 12 17.05 9.50 3.90
N LEU A 13 17.99 9.48 2.95
CA LEU A 13 18.89 8.35 2.74
C LEU A 13 19.99 8.24 3.82
N VAL A 14 20.26 9.32 4.55
CA VAL A 14 21.32 9.41 5.57
C VAL A 14 20.78 9.32 7.01
N GLU A 15 19.55 9.77 7.28
CA GLU A 15 18.96 9.80 8.64
C GLU A 15 18.34 8.48 9.10
N GLY A 16 18.32 7.44 8.26
CA GLY A 16 17.78 6.13 8.62
C GLY A 16 16.25 6.09 8.57
N SER A 17 15.69 4.88 8.73
CA SER A 17 14.24 4.69 8.66
C SER A 17 13.55 5.40 9.84
N SER A 18 12.54 6.21 9.54
CA SER A 18 11.75 6.95 10.54
C SER A 18 10.28 6.70 10.30
N TYR A 19 9.53 6.46 11.37
CA TYR A 19 8.08 6.33 11.32
C TYR A 19 7.47 7.29 12.34
N PHE A 20 6.57 8.16 11.87
CA PHE A 20 5.95 9.20 12.70
C PHE A 20 6.97 10.15 13.36
N GLY A 21 8.13 10.36 12.73
CA GLY A 21 9.21 11.22 13.25
C GLY A 21 10.09 10.56 14.32
N LEU A 22 9.84 9.29 14.68
CA LEU A 22 10.67 8.52 15.59
C LEU A 22 11.70 7.70 14.81
N PRO A 23 13.00 7.74 15.19
CA PRO A 23 14.03 6.98 14.51
C PRO A 23 13.90 5.49 14.83
N LEU A 24 14.01 4.65 13.81
CA LEU A 24 13.99 3.19 13.95
C LEU A 24 15.43 2.64 13.94
N PRO A 25 15.75 1.65 14.78
CA PRO A 25 17.09 1.10 14.90
C PRO A 25 17.43 0.06 13.80
N PHE A 26 16.92 0.24 12.58
CA PHE A 26 17.08 -0.71 11.49
C PHE A 26 17.76 -0.04 10.28
N SER A 27 18.81 -0.68 9.75
CA SER A 27 19.53 -0.24 8.55
C SER A 27 18.77 -0.64 7.28
N ILE A 28 18.87 0.16 6.21
CA ILE A 28 18.17 -0.08 4.93
C ILE A 28 18.43 -1.50 4.40
N SER A 29 19.66 -1.99 4.48
CA SER A 29 20.00 -3.36 4.07
C SER A 29 19.27 -4.42 4.91
N THR A 30 19.10 -4.19 6.21
CA THR A 30 18.36 -5.11 7.09
C THR A 30 16.87 -5.08 6.79
N LEU A 31 16.29 -3.91 6.50
CA LEU A 31 14.88 -3.80 6.07
C LEU A 31 14.63 -4.60 4.79
N ILE A 32 15.51 -4.48 3.79
CA ILE A 32 15.36 -5.22 2.52
C ILE A 32 15.35 -6.72 2.77
N TRP A 33 16.26 -7.24 3.59
CA TRP A 33 16.28 -8.68 3.91
C TRP A 33 15.03 -9.13 4.67
N ILE A 34 14.57 -8.36 5.64
CA ILE A 34 13.33 -8.65 6.38
C ILE A 34 12.14 -8.66 5.41
N GLU A 35 12.03 -7.65 4.55
CA GLU A 35 10.93 -7.52 3.59
C GLU A 35 10.90 -8.69 2.60
N VAL A 36 12.03 -8.99 1.96
CA VAL A 36 12.12 -10.09 0.99
C VAL A 36 11.79 -11.44 1.63
N LEU A 37 12.29 -11.71 2.85
CA LEU A 37 12.02 -12.97 3.54
C LEU A 37 10.56 -13.08 3.98
N VAL A 38 9.99 -12.02 4.54
CA VAL A 38 8.62 -12.02 5.06
C VAL A 38 7.59 -12.03 3.93
N ILE A 39 7.70 -11.10 2.97
CA ILE A 39 6.78 -11.04 1.82
C ILE A 39 6.98 -12.27 0.94
N GLY A 40 8.22 -12.73 0.74
CA GLY A 40 8.49 -13.97 0.00
C GLY A 40 7.83 -15.18 0.64
N TYR A 41 7.90 -15.33 1.97
CA TYR A 41 7.22 -16.41 2.68
C TYR A 41 5.69 -16.31 2.57
N ILE A 42 5.12 -15.11 2.73
CA ILE A 42 3.66 -14.89 2.65
C ILE A 42 3.15 -15.17 1.22
N GLU A 43 3.84 -14.69 0.20
CA GLU A 43 3.49 -14.92 -1.21
C GLU A 43 3.57 -16.40 -1.58
N PHE A 44 4.57 -17.11 -1.07
CA PHE A 44 4.67 -18.57 -1.25
C PHE A 44 3.47 -19.29 -0.63
N GLN A 45 3.08 -18.91 0.59
CA GLN A 45 1.90 -19.49 1.25
C GLN A 45 0.60 -19.13 0.53
N ARG A 46 0.47 -17.89 0.03
CA ARG A 46 -0.69 -17.47 -0.78
C ARG A 46 -0.79 -18.27 -2.07
N ASN A 47 0.34 -18.61 -2.68
CA ASN A 47 0.35 -19.35 -3.94
C ASN A 47 0.19 -20.88 -3.77
N ALA A 48 0.32 -21.42 -2.56
CA ALA A 48 0.18 -22.85 -2.28
C ALA A 48 -1.28 -23.35 -2.40
N GLU A 49 -2.27 -22.46 -2.25
CA GLU A 49 -3.67 -22.79 -2.44
C GLU A 49 -4.02 -22.87 -3.94
N LEU A 50 -4.67 -23.94 -4.38
CA LEU A 50 -5.00 -24.18 -5.79
C LEU A 50 -6.45 -23.84 -6.14
N ASP A 51 -7.33 -23.75 -5.13
CA ASP A 51 -8.73 -23.43 -5.33
C ASP A 51 -8.91 -21.95 -5.72
N PRO A 52 -9.44 -21.63 -6.91
CA PRO A 52 -9.57 -20.25 -7.39
C PRO A 52 -10.46 -19.39 -6.49
N GLU A 53 -11.47 -19.97 -5.82
CA GLU A 53 -12.35 -19.20 -4.94
C GLU A 53 -11.64 -18.84 -3.63
N LYS A 54 -10.88 -19.78 -3.05
CA LYS A 54 -10.11 -19.53 -1.82
C LYS A 54 -8.88 -18.66 -2.07
N ARG A 55 -8.32 -18.68 -3.27
CA ARG A 55 -7.24 -17.74 -3.65
C ARG A 55 -7.72 -16.30 -3.69
N LEU A 56 -8.98 -16.07 -4.05
CA LEU A 56 -9.56 -14.73 -4.13
C LEU A 56 -10.23 -14.30 -2.82
N TYR A 57 -10.95 -15.21 -2.16
CA TYR A 57 -11.61 -15.00 -0.89
C TYR A 57 -11.23 -16.11 0.09
N PRO A 58 -10.03 -16.04 0.72
CA PRO A 58 -9.54 -17.09 1.60
C PRO A 58 -10.42 -17.30 2.84
N GLY A 59 -11.13 -16.25 3.28
CA GLY A 59 -12.12 -16.31 4.35
C GLY A 59 -11.60 -16.95 5.64
N GLY A 60 -12.51 -17.56 6.39
CA GLY A 60 -12.20 -18.28 7.63
C GLY A 60 -11.82 -17.37 8.81
N LYS A 61 -11.48 -17.99 9.94
CA LYS A 61 -11.22 -17.28 11.22
C LYS A 61 -10.00 -16.35 11.19
N PHE A 62 -9.14 -16.47 10.19
CA PHE A 62 -7.90 -15.70 10.06
C PHE A 62 -8.08 -14.44 9.19
N PHE A 63 -8.85 -14.51 8.11
CA PHE A 63 -9.06 -13.38 7.18
C PHE A 63 -10.44 -12.73 7.30
N ASP A 64 -11.44 -13.44 7.83
CA ASP A 64 -12.74 -12.86 8.24
C ASP A 64 -13.09 -13.28 9.68
N PRO A 65 -12.42 -12.69 10.70
CA PRO A 65 -12.70 -13.01 12.10
C PRO A 65 -14.09 -12.58 12.57
N LEU A 66 -14.70 -11.61 11.87
CA LEU A 66 -16.00 -11.01 12.21
C LEU A 66 -17.17 -11.69 11.48
N GLY A 67 -16.89 -12.60 10.54
CA GLY A 67 -17.90 -13.34 9.80
C GLY A 67 -18.82 -12.46 8.95
N LEU A 68 -18.33 -11.30 8.49
CA LEU A 68 -19.15 -10.33 7.77
C LEU A 68 -19.57 -10.83 6.38
N ALA A 69 -18.91 -11.89 5.87
CA ALA A 69 -19.25 -12.54 4.60
C ALA A 69 -19.94 -13.92 4.79
N SER A 70 -20.56 -14.16 5.95
CA SER A 70 -21.26 -15.44 6.24
C SER A 70 -22.55 -15.60 5.43
N ASP A 71 -23.27 -14.50 5.17
CA ASP A 71 -24.49 -14.49 4.39
C ASP A 71 -24.18 -14.27 2.89
N PRO A 72 -24.67 -15.14 1.97
CA PRO A 72 -24.35 -15.05 0.55
C PRO A 72 -24.73 -13.72 -0.11
N GLU A 73 -25.84 -13.12 0.30
CA GLU A 73 -26.35 -11.86 -0.28
C GLU A 73 -25.50 -10.65 0.12
N GLU A 74 -25.09 -10.57 1.39
CA GLU A 74 -24.20 -9.50 1.83
C GLU A 74 -22.76 -9.71 1.35
N LYS A 75 -22.32 -10.97 1.20
CA LYS A 75 -21.04 -11.28 0.56
C LYS A 75 -20.96 -10.70 -0.84
N GLU A 76 -21.96 -10.92 -1.70
CA GLU A 76 -21.99 -10.35 -3.05
C GLU A 76 -21.97 -8.82 -3.03
N ARG A 77 -22.73 -8.20 -2.12
CA ARG A 77 -22.74 -6.73 -1.96
C ARG A 77 -21.36 -6.19 -1.54
N LEU A 78 -20.70 -6.83 -0.59
CA LEU A 78 -19.37 -6.45 -0.11
C LEU A 78 -18.31 -6.63 -1.20
N GLN A 79 -18.37 -7.71 -1.97
CA GLN A 79 -17.49 -7.93 -3.13
C GLN A 79 -17.67 -6.85 -4.19
N LEU A 80 -18.91 -6.44 -4.47
CA LEU A 80 -19.21 -5.34 -5.38
C LEU A 80 -18.69 -4.00 -4.86
N ALA A 81 -18.73 -3.77 -3.56
CA ALA A 81 -18.14 -2.58 -2.95
C ALA A 81 -16.61 -2.60 -3.04
N GLU A 82 -15.98 -3.75 -2.78
CA GLU A 82 -14.53 -3.95 -2.81
C GLU A 82 -13.96 -3.70 -4.22
N ILE A 83 -14.54 -4.30 -5.25
CA ILE A 83 -14.05 -4.11 -6.63
C ILE A 83 -14.20 -2.67 -7.11
N LYS A 84 -15.26 -1.96 -6.69
CA LYS A 84 -15.44 -0.54 -7.04
C LYS A 84 -14.37 0.34 -6.38
N HIS A 85 -14.07 0.09 -5.10
CA HIS A 85 -13.00 0.81 -4.41
C HIS A 85 -11.61 0.47 -4.94
N SER A 86 -11.35 -0.79 -5.24
CA SER A 86 -10.06 -1.25 -5.78
C SER A 86 -9.75 -0.60 -7.14
N ARG A 87 -10.72 -0.57 -8.07
CA ARG A 87 -10.57 0.12 -9.36
C ARG A 87 -10.31 1.62 -9.20
N LEU A 88 -11.06 2.25 -8.30
CA LEU A 88 -10.84 3.67 -7.99
C LEU A 88 -9.44 3.90 -7.41
N ALA A 89 -8.99 3.06 -6.48
CA ALA A 89 -7.67 3.16 -5.86
C ALA A 89 -6.53 3.00 -6.86
N MET A 90 -6.61 2.06 -7.80
CA MET A 90 -5.60 1.89 -8.85
C MET A 90 -5.48 3.13 -9.75
N ILE A 91 -6.62 3.73 -10.12
CA ILE A 91 -6.63 4.97 -10.92
C ILE A 91 -6.04 6.14 -10.12
N VAL A 92 -6.42 6.29 -8.86
CA VAL A 92 -5.92 7.35 -7.98
C VAL A 92 -4.41 7.23 -7.76
N PHE A 93 -3.91 6.02 -7.52
CA PHE A 93 -2.47 5.79 -7.36
C PHE A 93 -1.67 6.17 -8.62
N LEU A 94 -2.19 5.84 -9.80
CA LEU A 94 -1.59 6.26 -11.07
C LEU A 94 -1.57 7.79 -11.20
N ILE A 95 -2.67 8.47 -10.83
CA ILE A 95 -2.74 9.94 -10.83
C ILE A 95 -1.70 10.52 -9.87
N PHE A 96 -1.52 9.94 -8.68
CA PHE A 96 -0.50 10.37 -7.74
C PHE A 96 0.91 10.20 -8.28
N ALA A 97 1.20 9.09 -8.97
CA ALA A 97 2.49 8.89 -9.63
C ALA A 97 2.76 9.95 -10.71
N ILE A 98 1.77 10.25 -11.56
CA ILE A 98 1.87 11.29 -12.60
C ILE A 98 2.02 12.68 -11.97
N GLN A 99 1.25 12.99 -10.93
CA GLN A 99 1.31 14.28 -10.24
C GLN A 99 2.65 14.49 -9.53
N ALA A 100 3.20 13.45 -8.91
CA ALA A 100 4.53 13.49 -8.32
C ALA A 100 5.61 13.73 -9.39
N ALA A 101 5.50 13.06 -10.54
CA ALA A 101 6.44 13.23 -11.64
C ALA A 101 6.38 14.64 -12.27
N VAL A 102 5.18 15.20 -12.45
CA VAL A 102 5.00 16.51 -13.11
C VAL A 102 5.21 17.68 -12.14
N THR A 103 4.70 17.57 -10.91
CA THR A 103 4.61 18.71 -9.97
C THR A 103 5.68 18.67 -8.88
N GLY A 104 6.25 17.51 -8.59
CA GLY A 104 7.25 17.33 -7.52
C GLY A 104 6.74 17.69 -6.10
N LYS A 105 5.42 17.82 -5.92
CA LYS A 105 4.76 18.11 -4.64
C LYS A 105 3.98 16.90 -4.17
N GLY A 106 3.83 16.75 -2.86
CA GLY A 106 3.00 15.69 -2.29
C GLY A 106 1.54 15.79 -2.76
N PRO A 107 0.81 14.66 -2.93
CA PRO A 107 -0.53 14.66 -3.50
C PRO A 107 -1.55 15.57 -2.79
N ILE A 108 -1.45 15.66 -1.45
CA ILE A 108 -2.34 16.49 -0.63
C ILE A 108 -2.06 17.99 -0.84
N GLY A 109 -0.79 18.37 -1.01
CA GLY A 109 -0.42 19.76 -1.26
C GLY A 109 -0.91 20.27 -2.62
N PHE A 110 -1.05 19.38 -3.60
CA PHE A 110 -1.61 19.71 -4.91
C PHE A 110 -3.12 19.97 -4.84
N ILE A 111 -3.89 19.09 -4.19
CA ILE A 111 -5.35 19.25 -4.05
C ILE A 111 -5.69 20.55 -3.29
N ALA A 112 -4.95 20.88 -2.23
CA ALA A 112 -5.13 22.12 -1.49
C ALA A 112 -4.81 23.38 -2.33
N THR A 113 -3.87 23.29 -3.28
CA THR A 113 -3.51 24.40 -4.18
C THR A 113 -4.52 24.56 -5.32
N PHE A 114 -5.18 23.48 -5.74
CA PHE A 114 -6.16 23.51 -6.84
C PHE A 114 -7.51 24.12 -6.42
N ASN A 115 -7.85 24.08 -5.12
CA ASN A 115 -9.08 24.65 -4.55
C ASN A 115 -8.91 26.09 -4.02
N GLN A 116 -7.82 26.77 -4.38
CA GLN A 116 -7.58 28.20 -4.17
C GLN A 116 -7.54 28.90 -5.53
#